data_AF-M1ARQ2-F1
#
_entry.id   AF-M1ARQ2-F1
#
_cell.length_a   1.000
_cell.length_b   1.000
_cell.length_c   1.000
_cell.angle_alpha   90.00
_cell.angle_beta   90.00
_cell.angle_gamma   90.00
#
_symmetry.space_group_name_H-M   'P 1'
#
loop_
_entity.id
_entity.type
_entity.pdbx_description
1 polymer ?
#
loop_
_entity_poly.entity_id
_entity_poly.type
_entity_poly.pdbx_seq_one_letter_code
_entity_poly.pdbx_strand_id
1 'polypeptide(L)'
;MIPIWLTTIPFGICVAQTTTFFIKQGVTLDRKIVHNFEIPPASIFALAAIGMIISITIYDKILVPVLRRATGNERGISILQRIGFGMIFSVSTMIVAALVERKRLNLVHKNPLKGSSTMSVFWLAPQFLIIGIGDGFTLVGLQEYFYDQVPDSMRSLGIAFYLSVIGAANFVSSLLITIVDHITEKNGKSWFGKDLNNSRLDYFYWLLAIMTAVNLCVYVIVARNYSYKNVHCKATISVADCNDTDDREAMA
;
A
#
# COMPACT_ATOMS: atom_id res chain seq x y z
N MET A 1 10.08 -10.33 -11.20
CA MET A 1 9.03 -10.59 -10.19
C MET A 1 9.57 -10.71 -8.76
N ILE A 2 10.46 -11.67 -8.45
CA ILE A 2 10.96 -11.90 -7.06
C ILE A 2 11.58 -10.63 -6.41
N PRO A 3 12.45 -9.85 -7.09
CA PRO A 3 13.00 -8.64 -6.48
C PRO A 3 11.93 -7.62 -6.11
N ILE A 4 10.95 -7.41 -6.99
CA ILE A 4 9.82 -6.52 -6.75
C ILE A 4 8.98 -7.03 -5.57
N TRP A 5 8.67 -8.32 -5.55
CA TRP A 5 7.96 -8.97 -4.45
C TRP A 5 8.64 -8.70 -3.10
N LEU A 6 9.96 -8.92 -2.99
CA LEU A 6 10.72 -8.65 -1.76
C LEU A 6 10.68 -7.18 -1.35
N THR A 7 10.92 -6.27 -2.27
CA THR A 7 10.91 -4.82 -2.01
C THR A 7 9.51 -4.27 -1.69
N THR A 8 8.44 -5.05 -1.87
CA THR A 8 7.07 -4.64 -1.52
C THR A 8 6.62 -5.10 -0.14
N ILE A 9 7.40 -5.97 0.53
CA ILE A 9 7.10 -6.42 1.88
C ILE A 9 7.06 -5.25 2.88
N PRO A 10 8.04 -4.31 2.92
CA PRO A 10 8.00 -3.22 3.89
C PRO A 10 6.79 -2.30 3.72
N PHE A 11 6.31 -2.11 2.48
CA PHE A 11 5.05 -1.43 2.23
C PHE A 11 3.87 -2.19 2.86
N GLY A 12 3.80 -3.50 2.68
CA GLY A 12 2.76 -4.34 3.28
C GLY A 12 2.78 -4.30 4.82
N ILE A 13 3.96 -4.14 5.44
CA ILE A 13 4.07 -3.96 6.90
C ILE A 13 3.35 -2.68 7.33
N CYS A 14 3.51 -1.59 6.59
CA CYS A 14 2.78 -0.34 6.86
C CYS A 14 1.27 -0.51 6.70
N VAL A 15 0.82 -1.23 5.68
CA VAL A 15 -0.60 -1.56 5.47
C VAL A 15 -1.16 -2.35 6.66
N ALA A 16 -0.40 -3.28 7.22
CA ALA A 16 -0.81 -4.06 8.39
C ALA A 16 -1.06 -3.19 9.64
N GLN A 17 -0.40 -2.03 9.76
CA GLN A 17 -0.63 -1.11 10.89
C GLN A 17 -2.00 -0.43 10.81
N THR A 18 -2.49 -0.18 9.60
CA THR A 18 -3.76 0.49 9.32
C THR A 18 -4.96 -0.28 9.88
N THR A 19 -4.92 -1.61 9.85
CA THR A 19 -5.99 -2.49 10.37
C THR A 19 -5.79 -2.88 11.84
N THR A 20 -4.63 -2.56 12.43
CA THR A 20 -4.26 -2.97 13.79
C THR A 20 -4.01 -1.76 14.69
N PHE A 21 -2.79 -1.25 14.79
CA PHE A 21 -2.44 -0.18 15.73
C PHE A 21 -3.19 1.12 15.46
N PHE A 22 -3.49 1.45 14.20
CA PHE A 22 -4.28 2.65 13.91
C PHE A 22 -5.69 2.56 14.49
N ILE A 23 -6.31 1.38 14.40
CA ILE A 23 -7.61 1.12 15.03
C ILE A 23 -7.49 1.16 16.55
N LYS A 24 -6.43 0.57 17.12
CA LYS A 24 -6.18 0.64 18.57
C LYS A 24 -5.96 2.07 19.07
N GLN A 25 -5.29 2.93 18.29
CA GLN A 25 -5.21 4.36 18.59
C GLN A 25 -6.62 4.98 18.65
N GLY A 26 -7.46 4.68 17.66
CA GLY A 26 -8.85 5.16 17.59
C GLY A 26 -9.69 4.81 18.82
N VAL A 27 -9.46 3.64 19.44
CA VAL A 27 -10.15 3.22 20.68
C VAL A 27 -9.85 4.16 21.85
N THR A 28 -8.65 4.76 21.88
CA THR A 28 -8.19 5.61 23.01
C THR A 28 -8.52 7.11 22.84
N LEU A 29 -9.11 7.49 21.72
CA LEU A 29 -9.42 8.88 21.35
C LEU A 29 -10.90 9.21 21.60
N ASP A 30 -11.23 10.50 21.58
CA ASP A 30 -12.62 10.95 21.63
C ASP A 30 -13.32 10.66 20.30
N ARG A 31 -14.34 9.81 20.36
CA ARG A 31 -15.13 9.35 19.21
C ARG A 31 -16.51 10.01 19.14
N LYS A 32 -16.82 10.94 20.05
CA LYS A 32 -18.09 11.67 20.01
C LYS A 32 -18.06 12.72 18.91
N ILE A 33 -19.00 12.63 17.97
CA ILE A 33 -19.19 13.65 16.92
C ILE A 33 -20.27 14.64 17.35
N VAL A 34 -21.37 14.10 17.89
CA VAL A 34 -22.53 14.85 18.41
C VAL A 34 -22.82 14.33 19.81
N HIS A 35 -23.56 15.09 20.63
CA HIS A 35 -23.84 14.77 22.05
C HIS A 35 -24.27 13.30 22.30
N ASN A 36 -25.01 12.69 21.36
CA ASN A 36 -25.52 11.31 21.49
C ASN A 36 -24.94 10.32 20.48
N PHE A 37 -23.92 10.69 19.69
CA PHE A 37 -23.38 9.82 18.66
C PHE A 37 -21.87 9.64 18.79
N GLU A 38 -21.47 8.41 19.11
CA GLU A 38 -20.10 7.97 19.22
C GLU A 38 -19.79 6.98 18.10
N ILE A 39 -18.78 7.28 17.28
CA ILE A 39 -18.44 6.40 16.16
C ILE A 39 -17.68 5.16 16.62
N PRO A 40 -17.92 3.98 16.01
CA PRO A 40 -17.09 2.80 16.23
C PRO A 40 -15.63 3.09 15.82
N PRO A 41 -14.61 2.64 16.56
CA PRO A 41 -13.21 2.95 16.26
C PRO A 41 -12.79 2.45 14.88
N ALA A 42 -13.30 1.27 14.48
CA ALA A 42 -13.03 0.69 13.17
C ALA A 42 -13.61 1.50 12.00
N SER A 43 -14.66 2.30 12.23
CA SER A 43 -15.30 3.07 11.16
C SER A 43 -14.39 4.14 10.55
N ILE A 44 -13.36 4.58 11.28
CA ILE A 44 -12.39 5.56 10.76
C ILE A 44 -11.57 4.99 9.59
N PHE A 45 -11.47 3.65 9.47
CA PHE A 45 -10.85 2.98 8.34
C PHE A 45 -11.53 3.35 7.01
N ALA A 46 -12.81 3.76 7.03
CA ALA A 46 -13.51 4.26 5.84
C ALA A 46 -12.80 5.46 5.19
N LEU A 47 -12.02 6.26 5.94
CA LEU A 47 -11.23 7.35 5.38
C LEU A 47 -10.14 6.83 4.43
N ALA A 48 -9.55 5.65 4.68
CA ALA A 48 -8.62 5.04 3.74
C ALA A 48 -9.32 4.61 2.46
N ALA A 49 -10.53 4.04 2.55
CA ALA A 49 -11.32 3.70 1.38
C ALA A 49 -11.67 4.95 0.54
N ILE A 50 -12.05 6.05 1.19
CA ILE A 50 -12.30 7.34 0.52
C ILE A 50 -11.03 7.83 -0.19
N GLY A 51 -9.87 7.81 0.49
CA GLY A 51 -8.59 8.18 -0.10
C GLY A 51 -8.24 7.33 -1.33
N MET A 52 -8.49 6.02 -1.27
CA MET A 52 -8.28 5.09 -2.38
C MET A 52 -9.20 5.41 -3.56
N ILE A 53 -10.49 5.63 -3.32
CA ILE A 53 -11.46 5.99 -4.37
C ILE A 53 -11.05 7.29 -5.07
N ILE A 54 -10.68 8.32 -4.29
CA ILE A 54 -10.20 9.60 -4.82
C ILE A 54 -8.95 9.36 -5.67
N SER A 55 -7.99 8.60 -5.17
CA SER A 55 -6.75 8.30 -5.88
C SER A 55 -6.98 7.58 -7.20
N ILE A 56 -7.81 6.54 -7.22
CA ILE A 56 -8.14 5.78 -8.44
C ILE A 56 -8.86 6.69 -9.45
N THR A 57 -9.84 7.49 -8.97
CA THR A 57 -10.59 8.41 -9.84
C THR A 57 -9.66 9.45 -10.48
N ILE A 58 -8.76 10.05 -9.70
CA ILE A 58 -7.77 11.00 -10.22
C ILE A 58 -6.82 10.31 -11.20
N TYR A 59 -6.37 9.10 -10.89
CA TYR A 59 -5.49 8.33 -11.77
C TYR A 59 -6.14 8.09 -13.14
N ASP A 60 -7.33 7.51 -13.17
CA ASP A 60 -7.99 7.08 -14.41
C ASP A 60 -8.55 8.26 -15.22
N LYS A 61 -9.11 9.27 -14.56
CA LYS A 61 -9.80 10.38 -15.25
C LYS A 61 -8.89 11.55 -15.61
N ILE A 62 -7.80 11.74 -14.88
CA ILE A 62 -6.93 12.90 -15.06
C ILE A 62 -5.53 12.45 -15.48
N LEU A 63 -4.90 11.60 -14.68
CA LEU A 63 -3.49 11.25 -14.88
C LEU A 63 -3.30 10.45 -16.17
N VAL A 64 -4.06 9.38 -16.39
CA VAL A 64 -3.97 8.53 -17.60
C VAL A 64 -4.16 9.32 -18.89
N PRO A 65 -5.23 10.11 -19.10
CA PRO A 65 -5.41 10.84 -20.36
C PRO A 65 -4.36 11.94 -20.58
N VAL A 66 -3.89 12.62 -19.52
CA VAL A 66 -2.83 13.63 -19.63
C VAL A 66 -1.50 12.97 -19.96
N LEU A 67 -1.15 11.91 -19.24
CA LEU A 67 0.12 11.21 -19.43
C LEU A 67 0.14 10.47 -20.76
N ARG A 68 -0.97 9.87 -21.21
CA ARG A 68 -1.04 9.23 -22.54
C ARG A 68 -0.72 10.20 -23.66
N ARG A 69 -1.14 11.48 -23.54
CA ARG A 69 -0.78 12.54 -24.51
C ARG A 69 0.70 12.93 -24.45
N ALA A 70 1.33 12.85 -23.28
CA ALA A 70 2.71 13.27 -23.08
C ALA A 70 3.74 12.16 -23.32
N THR A 71 3.45 10.93 -22.90
CA THR A 71 4.38 9.79 -22.92
C THR A 71 4.11 8.81 -24.06
N GLY A 72 2.94 8.89 -24.70
CA GLY A 72 2.51 7.93 -25.73
C GLY A 72 2.21 6.52 -25.19
N ASN A 73 2.33 6.30 -23.88
CA ASN A 73 2.03 5.02 -23.24
C ASN A 73 0.51 4.95 -22.95
N GLU A 74 -0.14 3.86 -23.34
CA GLU A 74 -1.58 3.66 -23.09
C GLU A 74 -1.94 3.73 -21.61
N ARG A 75 -1.00 3.37 -20.72
CA ARG A 75 -1.16 3.39 -19.26
C ARG A 75 -0.70 4.69 -18.59
N GLY A 76 -0.20 5.65 -19.36
CA GLY A 76 0.32 6.93 -18.86
C GLY A 76 1.72 6.84 -18.26
N ILE A 77 1.89 6.11 -17.16
CA ILE A 77 3.18 5.83 -16.49
C ILE A 77 3.48 4.32 -16.47
N SER A 78 4.75 3.96 -16.26
CA SER A 78 5.10 2.55 -16.06
C SER A 78 4.54 2.02 -14.74
N ILE A 79 4.17 0.73 -14.70
CA ILE A 79 3.60 0.09 -13.50
C ILE A 79 4.54 0.21 -12.30
N LEU A 80 5.86 0.10 -12.53
CA LEU A 80 6.86 0.21 -11.45
C LEU A 80 6.97 1.64 -10.92
N GLN A 81 6.85 2.67 -11.77
CA GLN A 81 6.77 4.05 -11.30
C GLN A 81 5.50 4.29 -10.47
N ARG A 82 4.36 3.74 -10.93
CA ARG A 82 3.08 3.82 -10.18
C ARG A 82 3.22 3.23 -8.77
N ILE A 83 3.80 2.04 -8.65
CA ILE A 83 4.09 1.39 -7.36
C ILE A 83 5.04 2.27 -6.52
N GLY A 84 6.11 2.80 -7.12
CA GLY A 84 7.06 3.67 -6.44
C GLY A 84 6.44 4.95 -5.87
N PHE A 85 5.54 5.61 -6.60
CA PHE A 85 4.79 6.76 -6.09
C PHE A 85 3.95 6.39 -4.86
N GLY A 86 3.27 5.24 -4.91
CA GLY A 86 2.50 4.75 -3.78
C GLY A 86 3.35 4.46 -2.54
N MET A 87 4.58 3.95 -2.71
CA MET A 87 5.52 3.75 -1.60
C MET A 87 5.95 5.06 -0.93
N ILE A 88 6.03 6.20 -1.66
CA ILE A 88 6.30 7.52 -1.06
C ILE A 88 5.18 7.91 -0.08
N PHE A 89 3.92 7.64 -0.43
CA PHE A 89 2.78 7.87 0.47
C PHE A 89 2.81 6.96 1.71
N SER A 90 3.34 5.73 1.59
CA SER A 90 3.54 4.84 2.73
C SER A 90 4.54 5.41 3.75
N VAL A 91 5.68 5.91 3.28
CA VAL A 91 6.66 6.62 4.13
C VAL A 91 6.03 7.83 4.79
N SER A 92 5.31 8.64 4.02
CA SER A 92 4.63 9.84 4.50
C SER A 92 3.58 9.50 5.57
N THR A 93 2.83 8.41 5.38
CA THR A 93 1.87 7.90 6.36
C THR A 93 2.55 7.58 7.69
N MET A 94 3.67 6.86 7.68
CA MET A 94 4.36 6.49 8.92
C MET A 94 4.92 7.70 9.66
N ILE A 95 5.44 8.70 8.92
CA ILE A 95 5.89 9.97 9.51
C ILE A 95 4.72 10.70 10.18
N VAL A 96 3.59 10.84 9.47
CA VAL A 96 2.39 11.48 10.02
C VAL A 96 1.86 10.73 11.23
N ALA A 97 1.80 9.40 11.17
CA ALA A 97 1.37 8.57 12.28
C ALA A 97 2.28 8.73 13.51
N ALA A 98 3.60 8.81 13.31
CA ALA A 98 4.55 9.06 14.39
C ALA A 98 4.33 10.43 15.06
N LEU A 99 4.05 11.47 14.26
CA LEU A 99 3.78 12.82 14.77
C LEU A 99 2.44 12.89 15.52
N VAL A 100 1.39 12.28 14.97
CA VAL A 100 0.07 12.20 15.59
C VAL A 100 0.15 11.43 16.91
N GLU A 101 0.88 10.31 16.93
CA GLU A 101 1.06 9.51 18.14
C GLU A 101 1.89 10.24 19.20
N ARG A 102 2.96 10.94 18.81
CA ARG A 102 3.73 11.77 19.73
C ARG A 102 2.85 12.86 20.36
N LYS A 103 1.96 13.48 19.58
CA LYS A 103 0.98 14.44 20.09
C LYS A 103 0.01 13.78 21.08
N ARG A 104 -0.51 12.60 20.76
CA ARG A 104 -1.41 11.83 21.65
C ARG A 104 -0.74 11.49 22.98
N LEU A 105 0.49 10.97 22.95
CA LEU A 105 1.26 10.62 24.14
C LEU A 105 1.60 11.84 25.01
N ASN A 106 1.89 13.00 24.39
CA ASN A 106 2.10 14.24 25.14
C ASN A 106 0.84 14.68 25.91
N LEU A 107 -0.36 14.44 25.37
CA LEU A 107 -1.62 14.73 26.07
C LEU A 107 -1.86 13.78 27.23
N VAL A 108 -1.57 12.49 27.05
CA VAL A 108 -1.63 11.49 28.12
C VAL A 108 -0.71 11.88 29.27
N HIS A 109 0.51 12.33 28.98
CA HIS A 109 1.46 12.75 30.01
C HIS A 109 1.01 14.01 30.75
N LYS A 110 0.41 14.98 30.05
CA LYS A 110 -0.09 16.22 30.66
C LYS A 110 -1.37 16.01 31.49
N ASN A 111 -2.21 15.04 31.11
CA ASN A 111 -3.49 14.78 31.78
C ASN A 111 -3.66 13.29 32.10
N PRO A 112 -2.97 12.74 33.12
CA PRO A 112 -3.01 11.30 33.43
C PRO A 112 -4.42 10.77 33.73
N LEU A 113 -5.28 11.62 34.31
CA LEU A 113 -6.65 11.28 34.70
C LEU A 113 -7.63 11.23 33.53
N LYS A 114 -7.40 12.00 32.46
CA LYS A 114 -8.25 12.02 31.25
C LYS A 114 -7.63 11.27 30.07
N GLY A 115 -6.34 10.94 30.14
CA GLY A 115 -5.60 10.26 29.09
C GLY A 115 -5.65 11.01 27.76
N SER A 116 -5.78 10.26 26.66
CA SER A 116 -5.93 10.80 25.30
C SER A 116 -7.38 11.07 24.90
N SER A 117 -8.34 10.91 25.81
CA SER A 117 -9.78 11.12 25.53
C SER A 117 -10.17 12.58 25.31
N THR A 118 -9.22 13.51 25.39
CA THR A 118 -9.42 14.92 25.00
C THR A 118 -9.07 15.17 23.52
N MET A 119 -8.47 14.19 22.85
CA MET A 119 -8.05 14.30 21.45
C MET A 119 -9.09 13.64 20.56
N SER A 120 -9.64 14.39 19.62
CA SER A 120 -10.60 13.87 18.65
C SER A 120 -9.99 12.77 17.78
N VAL A 121 -10.77 11.72 17.51
CA VAL A 121 -10.41 10.60 16.64
C VAL A 121 -10.05 11.06 15.21
N PHE A 122 -10.57 12.21 14.75
CA PHE A 122 -10.26 12.79 13.44
C PHE A 122 -8.79 13.21 13.28
N TRP A 123 -8.00 13.28 14.36
CA TRP A 123 -6.55 13.44 14.24
C TRP A 123 -5.85 12.26 13.53
N LEU A 124 -6.50 11.09 13.44
CA LEU A 124 -6.03 9.97 12.63
C LEU A 124 -6.42 10.11 11.15
N ALA A 125 -7.28 11.07 10.78
CA ALA A 125 -7.71 11.23 9.39
C ALA A 125 -6.54 11.42 8.40
N PRO A 126 -5.50 12.24 8.68
CA PRO A 126 -4.40 12.44 7.75
C PRO A 126 -3.66 11.14 7.40
N GLN A 127 -3.32 10.31 8.40
CA GLN A 127 -2.63 9.04 8.16
C GLN A 127 -3.52 8.05 7.38
N PHE A 128 -4.84 7.98 7.64
CA PHE A 128 -5.74 7.12 6.87
C PHE A 128 -5.94 7.60 5.42
N LEU A 129 -6.04 8.91 5.18
CA LEU A 129 -6.20 9.44 3.82
C LEU A 129 -4.93 9.24 2.99
N ILE A 130 -3.76 9.53 3.56
CA ILE A 130 -2.47 9.39 2.87
C ILE A 130 -2.21 7.92 2.51
N ILE A 131 -2.44 6.98 3.43
CA ILE A 131 -2.26 5.55 3.12
C ILE A 131 -3.27 5.06 2.09
N GLY A 132 -4.53 5.50 2.18
CA GLY A 132 -5.56 5.14 1.20
C GLY A 132 -5.21 5.60 -0.21
N ILE A 133 -4.66 6.81 -0.35
CA ILE A 133 -4.12 7.30 -1.63
C ILE A 133 -2.96 6.41 -2.08
N GLY A 134 -1.99 6.15 -1.18
CA GLY A 134 -0.85 5.27 -1.45
C GLY A 134 -1.25 3.86 -1.90
N ASP A 135 -2.30 3.29 -1.32
CA ASP A 135 -2.82 1.97 -1.65
C ASP A 135 -3.42 1.95 -3.07
N GLY A 136 -4.13 3.02 -3.47
CA GLY A 136 -4.67 3.16 -4.84
C GLY A 136 -3.57 3.16 -5.93
N PHE A 137 -2.37 3.60 -5.59
CA PHE A 137 -1.19 3.50 -6.47
C PHE A 137 -0.49 2.14 -6.35
N THR A 138 -0.20 1.70 -5.13
CA THR A 138 0.67 0.54 -4.86
C THR A 138 -0.05 -0.78 -5.05
N LEU A 139 -1.22 -0.98 -4.42
CA LEU A 139 -1.93 -2.27 -4.45
C LEU A 139 -2.45 -2.55 -5.86
N VAL A 140 -3.06 -1.55 -6.50
CA VAL A 140 -3.53 -1.68 -7.89
C VAL A 140 -2.34 -1.92 -8.82
N GLY A 141 -1.23 -1.18 -8.66
CA GLY A 141 -0.02 -1.39 -9.44
C GLY A 141 0.60 -2.77 -9.23
N LEU A 142 0.62 -3.30 -8.00
CA LEU A 142 1.12 -4.64 -7.71
C LEU A 142 0.24 -5.72 -8.32
N GLN A 143 -1.08 -5.60 -8.18
CA GLN A 143 -2.02 -6.54 -8.78
C GLN A 143 -1.83 -6.58 -10.30
N GLU A 144 -1.74 -5.41 -10.95
CA GLU A 144 -1.50 -5.29 -12.40
C GLU A 144 -0.12 -5.89 -12.80
N TYR A 145 0.93 -5.57 -12.04
CA TYR A 145 2.28 -6.09 -12.29
C TYR A 145 2.32 -7.62 -12.19
N PHE A 146 1.83 -8.22 -11.11
CA PHE A 146 1.91 -9.67 -10.93
C PHE A 146 1.03 -10.42 -11.92
N TYR A 147 -0.11 -9.85 -12.30
CA TYR A 147 -0.98 -10.39 -13.33
C TYR A 147 -0.31 -10.39 -14.71
N ASP A 148 0.35 -9.30 -15.09
CA ASP A 148 0.97 -9.15 -16.43
C ASP A 148 2.30 -9.90 -16.58
N GLN A 149 2.99 -10.20 -15.48
CA GLN A 149 4.30 -10.88 -15.55
C GLN A 149 4.19 -12.41 -15.66
N VAL A 150 3.04 -12.99 -15.31
CA VAL A 150 2.80 -14.44 -15.44
C VAL A 150 2.25 -14.78 -16.84
N PRO A 151 2.49 -16.00 -17.37
CA PRO A 151 1.86 -16.45 -18.60
C PRO A 151 0.32 -16.46 -18.50
N ASP A 152 -0.37 -16.30 -19.63
CA ASP A 152 -1.84 -16.27 -19.66
C ASP A 152 -2.49 -17.53 -19.07
N SER A 153 -1.87 -18.71 -19.26
CA SER A 153 -2.31 -19.98 -18.69
C SER A 153 -2.16 -20.07 -17.16
N MET A 154 -1.49 -19.10 -16.53
CA MET A 154 -1.16 -19.09 -15.10
C MET A 154 -1.59 -17.79 -14.39
N ARG A 155 -2.57 -17.07 -14.93
CA ARG A 155 -3.06 -15.79 -14.35
C ARG A 155 -3.46 -15.89 -12.87
N SER A 156 -3.97 -17.03 -12.42
CA SER A 156 -4.29 -17.28 -11.00
C SER A 156 -3.04 -17.19 -10.10
N LEU A 157 -1.85 -17.57 -10.59
CA LEU A 157 -0.60 -17.41 -9.85
C LEU A 157 -0.23 -15.94 -9.66
N GLY A 158 -0.55 -15.05 -10.60
CA GLY A 158 -0.33 -13.61 -10.45
C GLY A 158 -1.07 -13.05 -9.23
N ILE A 159 -2.35 -13.42 -9.07
CA ILE A 159 -3.15 -13.05 -7.89
C ILE A 159 -2.58 -13.70 -6.62
N ALA A 160 -2.16 -14.97 -6.69
CA ALA A 160 -1.54 -15.65 -5.55
C ALA A 160 -0.24 -14.96 -5.09
N PHE A 161 0.61 -14.50 -6.02
CA PHE A 161 1.81 -13.73 -5.69
C PHE A 161 1.48 -12.38 -5.05
N TYR A 162 0.45 -11.68 -5.53
CA TYR A 162 -0.01 -10.44 -4.91
C TYR A 162 -0.50 -10.68 -3.47
N LEU A 163 -1.38 -11.65 -3.27
CA LEU A 163 -1.90 -11.99 -1.94
C LEU A 163 -0.78 -12.49 -1.00
N SER A 164 0.21 -13.19 -1.53
CA SER A 164 1.34 -13.66 -0.73
C SER A 164 2.23 -12.52 -0.23
N VAL A 165 2.34 -11.39 -0.96
CA VAL A 165 3.00 -10.18 -0.43
C VAL A 165 2.30 -9.72 0.84
N ILE A 166 0.97 -9.60 0.79
CA ILE A 166 0.16 -9.12 1.93
C ILE A 166 0.27 -10.11 3.11
N GLY A 167 0.16 -11.41 2.84
CA GLY A 167 0.31 -12.44 3.85
C GLY A 167 1.71 -12.43 4.49
N ALA A 168 2.76 -12.46 3.68
CA ALA A 168 4.14 -12.42 4.15
C ALA A 168 4.42 -11.15 4.96
N ALA A 169 3.91 -10.00 4.52
CA ALA A 169 4.07 -8.74 5.23
C ALA A 169 3.42 -8.74 6.62
N ASN A 170 2.27 -9.40 6.80
CA ASN A 170 1.66 -9.55 8.13
C ASN A 170 2.51 -10.43 9.07
N PHE A 171 3.07 -11.54 8.55
CA PHE A 171 4.01 -12.37 9.32
C PHE A 171 5.27 -11.59 9.69
N VAL A 172 5.88 -10.89 8.72
CA VAL A 172 7.08 -10.08 8.96
C VAL A 172 6.78 -8.92 9.91
N SER A 173 5.61 -8.27 9.79
CA SER A 173 5.17 -7.24 10.75
C SER A 173 5.08 -7.79 12.16
N SER A 174 4.51 -8.99 12.33
CA SER A 174 4.38 -9.63 13.64
C SER A 174 5.75 -9.98 14.22
N LEU A 175 6.65 -10.56 13.40
CA LEU A 175 8.03 -10.84 13.79
C LEU A 175 8.79 -9.56 14.16
N LEU A 176 8.61 -8.49 13.39
CA LEU A 176 9.25 -7.20 13.64
C LEU A 176 8.80 -6.64 15.00
N ILE A 177 7.50 -6.70 15.30
CA ILE A 177 6.97 -6.29 16.61
C ILE A 177 7.63 -7.10 17.72
N THR A 178 7.68 -8.43 17.61
CA THR A 178 8.32 -9.30 18.62
C THR A 178 9.81 -9.01 18.81
N ILE A 179 10.54 -8.79 17.73
CA ILE A 179 11.98 -8.46 17.78
C ILE A 179 12.19 -7.11 18.48
N VAL A 180 11.42 -6.10 18.09
CA VAL A 180 11.50 -4.76 18.69
C VAL A 180 11.12 -4.80 20.16
N ASP A 181 10.05 -5.53 20.51
CA ASP A 181 9.63 -5.75 21.90
C ASP A 181 10.77 -6.35 22.73
N HIS A 182 11.37 -7.44 22.26
CA HIS A 182 12.46 -8.12 22.96
C HIS A 182 13.74 -7.27 23.11
N ILE A 183 14.09 -6.50 22.07
CA ILE A 183 15.27 -5.61 22.12
C ILE A 183 15.03 -4.45 23.08
N THR A 184 13.83 -3.87 23.06
CA THR A 184 13.51 -2.68 23.86
C THR A 184 13.27 -3.01 25.32
N GLU A 185 12.74 -4.19 25.63
CA GLU A 185 12.65 -4.73 26.98
C GLU A 185 14.04 -4.92 27.62
N LYS A 186 15.01 -5.47 26.90
CA LYS A 186 16.40 -5.62 27.39
C LYS A 186 17.08 -4.29 27.72
N ASN A 187 16.73 -3.24 26.99
CA ASN A 187 17.27 -1.90 27.18
C ASN A 187 16.45 -1.07 28.20
N GLY A 188 15.54 -1.70 28.95
CA GLY A 188 14.82 -1.11 30.06
C GLY A 188 13.30 -1.23 29.92
N LYS A 189 12.68 -0.37 29.10
CA LYS A 189 11.22 -0.34 28.92
C LYS A 189 10.86 -0.68 27.48
N SER A 190 10.08 -1.75 27.32
CA SER A 190 9.52 -2.12 26.02
C SER A 190 8.70 -0.98 25.40
N TRP A 191 8.77 -0.86 24.08
CA TRP A 191 7.91 0.03 23.30
C TRP A 191 6.43 -0.42 23.32
N PHE A 192 6.13 -1.68 23.60
CA PHE A 192 4.78 -2.23 23.66
C PHE A 192 4.39 -2.49 25.11
N GLY A 193 3.73 -1.51 25.74
CA GLY A 193 3.20 -1.64 27.09
C GLY A 193 1.87 -2.41 27.15
N LYS A 194 1.41 -2.70 28.38
CA LYS A 194 0.10 -3.34 28.63
C LYS A 194 -1.07 -2.57 28.01
N ASP A 195 -0.97 -1.24 28.01
CA ASP A 195 -1.94 -0.33 27.41
C ASP A 195 -1.26 0.58 26.39
N LEU A 196 -2.01 1.03 25.39
CA LEU A 196 -1.54 1.94 24.35
C LEU A 196 -0.97 3.26 24.92
N ASN A 197 -1.48 3.70 26.07
CA ASN A 197 -1.00 4.92 26.76
C ASN A 197 0.41 4.76 27.33
N ASN A 198 0.81 3.53 27.63
CA ASN A 198 2.14 3.20 28.17
C ASN A 198 3.11 2.74 27.07
N SER A 199 2.62 2.53 25.85
CA SER A 199 3.40 2.15 24.68
C SER A 199 4.05 3.36 24.02
N ARG A 200 5.23 3.15 23.43
CA ARG A 200 5.97 4.10 22.58
C ARG A 200 5.77 3.77 21.11
N LEU A 201 4.50 3.80 20.67
CA LEU A 201 4.14 3.59 19.26
C LEU A 201 4.72 4.68 18.35
N ASP A 202 4.99 5.86 18.89
CA ASP A 202 5.68 6.94 18.18
C ASP A 202 7.07 6.49 17.68
N TYR A 203 7.82 5.77 18.51
CA TYR A 203 9.13 5.21 18.12
C TYR A 203 9.00 4.07 17.11
N PHE A 204 7.98 3.21 17.28
CA PHE A 204 7.72 2.14 16.32
C PHE A 204 7.36 2.69 14.93
N TYR A 205 6.52 3.73 14.85
CA TYR A 205 6.21 4.39 13.58
C TYR A 205 7.40 5.11 12.96
N TRP A 206 8.28 5.74 13.76
CA TRP A 206 9.55 6.27 13.24
C TRP A 206 10.46 5.19 12.68
N LEU A 207 10.55 4.04 13.34
CA LEU A 207 11.30 2.88 12.84
C LEU A 207 10.73 2.41 11.48
N LEU A 208 9.41 2.28 11.37
CA LEU A 208 8.76 1.91 10.10
C LEU A 208 8.98 2.97 9.01
N ALA A 209 8.96 4.27 9.35
CA ALA A 209 9.23 5.34 8.41
C ALA A 209 10.66 5.26 7.84
N ILE A 210 11.66 5.04 8.69
CA ILE A 210 13.05 4.89 8.26
C ILE A 210 13.22 3.61 7.42
N MET A 211 12.68 2.49 7.90
CA MET A 211 12.76 1.20 7.19
C MET A 211 12.12 1.27 5.80
N THR A 212 10.94 1.89 5.68
CA THR A 212 10.27 2.07 4.39
C THR A 212 10.95 3.10 3.50
N ALA A 213 11.55 4.15 4.05
CA ALA A 213 12.34 5.11 3.27
C ALA A 213 13.60 4.46 2.67
N VAL A 214 14.33 3.67 3.46
CA VAL A 214 15.48 2.89 2.97
C VAL A 214 15.03 1.88 1.91
N ASN A 215 13.92 1.17 2.17
CA ASN A 215 13.36 0.24 1.20
C ASN A 215 12.92 0.94 -0.11
N LEU A 216 12.39 2.16 -0.04
CA LEU A 216 12.04 2.93 -1.23
C LEU A 216 13.29 3.21 -2.09
N CYS A 217 14.43 3.56 -1.47
CA CYS A 217 15.68 3.71 -2.21
C CYS A 217 16.10 2.41 -2.90
N VAL A 218 16.04 1.28 -2.19
CA VAL A 218 16.33 -0.06 -2.74
C VAL A 218 15.36 -0.40 -3.88
N TYR A 219 14.07 -0.15 -3.70
CA TYR A 219 13.03 -0.35 -4.71
C TYR A 219 13.35 0.43 -5.98
N VAL A 220 13.72 1.71 -5.86
CA VAL A 220 14.07 2.55 -7.02
C VAL A 220 15.28 1.98 -7.77
N ILE A 221 16.31 1.50 -7.07
CA ILE A 221 17.48 0.87 -7.70
C ILE A 221 17.06 -0.41 -8.45
N VAL A 222 16.26 -1.27 -7.80
CA VAL A 222 15.76 -2.51 -8.40
C VAL A 222 14.87 -2.20 -9.63
N ALA A 223 13.99 -1.21 -9.53
CA ALA A 223 13.07 -0.82 -10.59
C ALA A 223 13.81 -0.21 -11.80
N ARG A 224 14.89 0.56 -11.58
CA ARG A 224 15.71 1.12 -12.67
C ARG A 224 16.47 0.04 -13.44
N ASN A 225 16.90 -1.01 -12.75
CA ASN A 225 17.61 -2.13 -13.35
C ASN A 225 16.66 -3.22 -13.90
N TYR A 226 15.35 -3.04 -13.75
CA TYR A 226 14.36 -4.04 -14.17
C TYR A 226 14.00 -3.86 -15.65
N SER A 227 14.37 -4.83 -16.48
CA SER A 227 13.83 -4.92 -17.84
C SER A 227 12.45 -5.57 -17.79
N TYR A 228 11.43 -4.89 -18.34
CA TYR A 228 10.12 -5.50 -18.56
C TYR A 228 10.26 -6.72 -19.47
N LYS A 229 9.49 -7.77 -19.18
CA LYS A 229 9.41 -8.94 -20.06
C LYS A 229 8.77 -8.50 -21.37
N ASN A 230 9.54 -8.50 -22.46
CA ASN A 230 8.99 -8.38 -23.80
C ASN A 230 8.23 -9.67 -24.11
N VAL A 231 6.91 -9.67 -23.91
CA VAL A 231 6.06 -10.67 -24.54
C VAL A 231 6.01 -10.27 -26.01
N HIS A 232 6.93 -10.80 -26.82
CA HIS A 232 6.78 -10.76 -28.26
C HIS A 232 5.45 -11.44 -28.58
N CYS A 233 4.46 -10.63 -28.94
CA CYS A 233 3.30 -11.09 -29.65
C CYS A 233 3.79 -11.57 -31.03
N LYS A 234 4.27 -12.81 -31.11
CA LYS A 234 4.24 -13.56 -32.37
C LYS A 234 2.78 -13.97 -32.60
N ALA A 235 1.91 -12.99 -32.80
CA ALA A 235 0.80 -13.18 -33.70
C ALA A 235 1.42 -13.16 -35.10
N THR A 236 1.97 -14.30 -35.53
CA THR A 236 2.10 -14.53 -36.96
C THR A 236 0.70 -14.38 -37.50
N ILE A 237 0.47 -13.27 -38.19
CA ILE A 237 -0.71 -13.07 -39.00
C ILE A 237 -0.67 -14.20 -40.03
N SER A 238 -1.37 -15.30 -39.75
CA SER A 238 -1.77 -16.22 -40.80
C SER A 238 -2.86 -15.50 -41.57
N VAL A 239 -2.45 -14.58 -42.45
CA VAL A 239 -3.28 -14.20 -43.59
C VAL A 239 -3.48 -15.50 -44.35
N ALA A 240 -4.68 -16.06 -44.24
CA ALA A 240 -5.12 -17.07 -45.18
C ALA A 240 -5.28 -16.33 -46.51
N ASP A 241 -4.25 -16.37 -47.35
CA ASP A 241 -4.37 -16.10 -48.77
C ASP A 241 -5.27 -17.20 -49.35
N CYS A 242 -6.58 -16.95 -49.36
CA CYS A 242 -7.47 -17.64 -50.29
C CYS A 242 -7.26 -17.00 -51.66
N ASN A 243 -6.22 -17.43 -52.37
CA ASN A 243 -6.12 -17.20 -53.80
C ASN A 243 -7.09 -18.14 -54.51
N ASP A 244 -8.00 -17.53 -55.27
CA ASP A 244 -8.79 -18.16 -56.33
C ASP A 244 -7.89 -18.93 -57.30
N THR A 245 -8.16 -20.23 -57.46
CA THR A 245 -7.81 -20.98 -58.66
C THR A 245 -9.04 -21.78 -59.08
N ASP A 246 -9.78 -21.16 -60.00
CA ASP A 246 -10.08 -21.72 -61.32
C ASP A 246 -10.48 -23.21 -61.38
N ASP A 247 -11.79 -23.46 -61.34
CA ASP A 247 -12.40 -24.67 -61.91
C ASP A 247 -13.56 -24.24 -62.83
N ARG A 248 -13.21 -23.72 -64.01
CA ARG A 248 -14.07 -23.82 -65.18
C ARG A 248 -13.57 -24.97 -66.06
N GLU A 249 -14.53 -25.78 -66.49
CA GLU A 249 -14.49 -26.75 -67.60
C GLU A 249 -13.83 -28.12 -67.34
N ALA A 250 -14.66 -29.14 -67.08
CA ALA A 250 -14.99 -30.15 -68.09
C ALA A 250 -15.92 -31.24 -67.51
N MET A 251 -17.18 -31.26 -67.95
CA MET A 251 -17.94 -32.49 -68.31
C MET A 251 -19.20 -32.06 -69.09
N ALA A 252 -19.01 -31.84 -70.39
CA ALA A 252 -19.93 -32.22 -71.45
C ALA A 252 -19.07 -32.88 -72.54
#